data_AF-A0A3D2J0I0-F1
#
_entry.id   AF-A0A3D2J0I0-F1
#
_cell.length_a   1.000
_cell.length_b   1.000
_cell.length_c   1.000
_cell.angle_alpha   90.00
_cell.angle_beta   90.00
_cell.angle_gamma   90.00
#
_symmetry.space_group_name_H-M   'P 1'
#
loop_
_entity.id
_entity.type
_entity.pdbx_description
1 polymer ?
#
loop_
_entity_poly.entity_id
_entity_poly.type
_entity_poly.pdbx_seq_one_letter_code
_entity_poly.pdbx_strand_id
1 'polypeptide(L)'
;MMSQSPASPRQEDDFSPSWQPAWHGEQTQPFVVHATAPIPALQYSQQLATPPETRRQRFQRHMRVFFKAVLRRVYQLLALALIVVLLLLLSRFALHFFGITTSIFTSWIYQITNPIVYPFDNLVAPIPYNGFSIDVTTIIAAIASIVVFLVVRRLLRILFGK
;
A
#
# COMPACT_ATOMS: atom_id res chain seq x y z
N MET A 1 35.23 -55.13 -8.47
CA MET A 1 35.77 -55.40 -7.12
C MET A 1 36.55 -54.17 -6.67
N MET A 2 36.26 -53.71 -5.45
CA MET A 2 37.07 -52.80 -4.62
C MET A 2 37.50 -51.43 -5.20
N SER A 3 36.93 -50.35 -4.64
CA SER A 3 37.79 -49.35 -3.98
C SER A 3 37.01 -48.65 -2.88
N GLN A 4 37.62 -48.61 -1.70
CA GLN A 4 37.09 -48.09 -0.45
C GLN A 4 37.30 -46.56 -0.35
N SER A 5 36.37 -45.92 0.37
CA SER A 5 36.49 -44.73 1.26
C SER A 5 37.92 -44.21 1.59
N PRO A 6 38.11 -42.90 1.91
CA PRO A 6 37.50 -42.33 3.12
C PRO A 6 37.09 -40.85 3.10
N ALA A 7 36.32 -40.54 4.14
CA ALA A 7 35.78 -39.25 4.54
C ALA A 7 36.85 -38.19 4.88
N SER A 8 36.46 -36.92 4.74
CA SER A 8 37.16 -35.75 5.30
C SER A 8 36.15 -34.64 5.64
N PRO A 9 36.47 -33.70 6.53
CA PRO A 9 35.76 -33.54 7.79
C PRO A 9 34.83 -32.33 7.82
N ARG A 10 33.93 -32.37 8.80
CA ARG A 10 33.10 -31.27 9.31
C ARG A 10 33.83 -29.93 9.31
N GLN A 11 33.21 -28.94 8.68
CA GLN A 11 33.48 -27.54 8.88
C GLN A 11 32.45 -27.04 9.93
N GLU A 12 32.84 -27.17 11.19
CA GLU A 12 32.13 -26.59 12.34
C GLU A 12 32.67 -25.18 12.59
N ASP A 13 31.73 -24.28 12.87
CA ASP A 13 31.85 -23.10 13.73
C ASP A 13 32.61 -21.86 13.22
N ASP A 14 31.85 -20.92 12.64
CA ASP A 14 32.07 -19.49 12.90
C ASP A 14 30.74 -18.85 13.33
N PHE A 15 30.40 -19.10 14.60
CA PHE A 15 29.32 -18.39 15.29
C PHE A 15 29.94 -17.27 16.11
N SER A 16 30.12 -16.11 15.49
CA SER A 16 30.54 -14.88 16.16
C SER A 16 29.31 -14.03 16.56
N PRO A 17 28.86 -14.06 17.83
CA PRO A 17 27.81 -13.15 18.31
C PRO A 17 28.38 -11.74 18.57
N SER A 18 27.85 -10.74 17.87
CA SER A 18 28.28 -9.33 17.90
C SER A 18 27.78 -8.50 19.09
N TRP A 19 27.53 -9.12 20.24
CA TRP A 19 27.00 -8.42 21.41
C TRP A 19 27.92 -8.59 22.63
N GLN A 20 28.94 -7.73 22.72
CA GLN A 20 29.61 -7.47 24.01
C GLN A 20 29.67 -5.95 24.25
N PRO A 21 28.89 -5.42 25.21
CA PRO A 21 29.04 -4.06 25.68
C PRO A 21 30.30 -3.95 26.55
N ALA A 22 31.20 -3.06 26.16
CA ALA A 22 32.41 -2.70 26.89
C ALA A 22 32.05 -1.97 28.20
N TRP A 23 31.79 -2.74 29.25
CA TRP A 23 31.84 -2.25 30.63
C TRP A 23 33.20 -2.64 31.18
N HIS A 24 34.10 -1.68 31.38
CA HIS A 24 35.01 -1.53 32.53
C HIS A 24 36.02 -0.43 32.24
N GLY A 25 36.14 0.50 33.19
CA GLY A 25 37.09 1.60 33.17
C GLY A 25 36.90 2.49 34.39
N GLU A 26 37.25 1.96 35.56
CA GLU A 26 37.46 2.74 36.77
C GLU A 26 38.52 3.82 36.51
N GLN A 27 38.15 5.10 36.62
CA GLN A 27 39.06 6.16 37.06
C GLN A 27 38.30 7.09 38.00
N THR A 28 38.32 6.72 39.27
CA THR A 28 38.12 7.59 40.42
C THR A 28 39.28 8.60 40.48
N GLN A 29 39.02 9.85 40.13
CA GLN A 29 39.87 10.98 40.54
C GLN A 29 39.08 11.91 41.47
N PRO A 30 39.60 12.23 42.67
CA PRO A 30 38.99 13.21 43.55
C PRO A 30 39.34 14.61 43.03
N PHE A 31 38.42 15.26 42.31
CA PHE A 31 38.60 16.67 41.94
C PHE A 31 38.07 17.56 43.07
N VAL A 32 39.01 18.29 43.67
CA VAL A 32 38.84 19.15 44.83
C VAL A 32 37.99 20.36 44.46
N VAL A 33 36.99 20.63 45.28
CA VAL A 33 36.17 21.84 45.27
C VAL A 33 37.07 23.06 45.51
N HIS A 34 37.11 24.02 44.58
CA HIS A 34 37.17 25.47 44.83
C HIS A 34 37.25 26.23 43.49
N ALA A 35 36.09 26.54 42.93
CA ALA A 35 35.89 27.71 42.09
C ALA A 35 34.46 28.20 42.30
N THR A 36 34.34 29.23 43.12
CA THR A 36 33.19 30.10 43.31
C THR A 36 32.88 30.78 41.98
N ALA A 37 32.31 30.05 41.02
CA ALA A 37 31.65 30.66 39.89
C ALA A 37 30.32 31.25 40.40
N PRO A 38 30.02 32.54 40.15
CA PRO A 38 28.73 33.10 40.50
C PRO A 38 27.66 32.24 39.84
N ILE A 39 26.76 31.68 40.66
CA ILE A 39 25.56 30.99 40.21
C ILE A 39 24.89 31.92 39.18
N PRO A 40 24.74 31.54 37.90
CA PRO A 40 23.88 32.26 37.00
C PRO A 40 22.45 32.02 37.51
N ALA A 41 21.98 32.91 38.38
CA ALA A 41 20.66 32.85 39.00
C ALA A 41 19.51 33.07 37.99
N LEU A 42 19.75 33.05 36.67
CA LEU A 42 18.80 33.50 35.66
C LEU A 42 18.85 32.69 34.35
N GLN A 43 19.04 31.38 34.39
CA GLN A 43 18.85 30.52 33.19
C GLN A 43 17.76 29.45 33.32
N TYR A 44 16.98 29.48 34.40
CA TYR A 44 15.75 28.68 34.51
C TYR A 44 14.51 29.36 33.90
N SER A 45 14.61 30.64 33.49
CA SER A 45 13.50 31.40 32.90
C SER A 45 13.42 31.33 31.37
N GLN A 46 14.37 30.68 30.69
CA GLN A 46 14.11 30.09 29.38
C GLN A 46 13.38 28.75 29.56
N GLN A 47 12.29 28.81 30.32
CA GLN A 47 11.05 28.16 29.95
C GLN A 47 10.84 28.48 28.47
N LEU A 48 11.30 27.59 27.61
CA LEU A 48 10.80 27.44 26.26
C LEU A 48 9.30 27.22 26.45
N ALA A 49 8.56 28.34 26.47
CA ALA A 49 7.13 28.38 26.51
C ALA A 49 6.69 27.70 25.22
N THR A 50 6.67 26.38 25.23
CA THR A 50 5.89 25.61 24.28
C THR A 50 4.50 26.20 24.46
N PRO A 51 4.00 26.99 23.48
CA PRO A 51 2.69 27.60 23.61
C PRO A 51 1.75 26.47 23.99
N PRO A 52 0.92 26.63 25.05
CA PRO A 52 0.18 25.52 25.65
C PRO A 52 -0.44 24.73 24.53
N GLU A 53 0.16 23.57 24.25
CA GLU A 53 -0.09 22.84 23.03
C GLU A 53 -1.54 22.41 23.17
N THR A 54 -2.43 23.11 22.45
CA THR A 54 -3.85 23.04 22.74
C THR A 54 -4.21 21.57 22.55
N ARG A 55 -4.94 20.96 23.47
CA ARG A 55 -5.34 19.53 23.40
C ARG A 55 -5.83 19.13 22.00
N ARG A 56 -6.41 20.10 21.29
CA ARG A 56 -6.82 20.11 19.87
C ARG A 56 -5.68 19.89 18.87
N GLN A 57 -4.50 20.51 19.03
CA GLN A 57 -3.33 20.33 18.16
C GLN A 57 -2.74 18.93 18.27
N ARG A 58 -2.68 18.36 19.49
CA ARG A 58 -2.27 16.96 19.68
C ARG A 58 -3.26 16.02 19.01
N PHE A 59 -4.56 16.23 19.19
CA PHE A 59 -5.58 15.43 18.51
C PHE A 59 -5.48 15.53 16.99
N GLN A 60 -5.28 16.74 16.44
CA GLN A 60 -5.11 16.95 15.01
C GLN A 60 -3.88 16.24 14.42
N ARG A 61 -2.75 16.18 15.14
CA ARG A 61 -1.58 15.41 14.67
C ARG A 61 -1.91 13.92 14.58
N HIS A 62 -2.50 13.34 15.62
CA HIS A 62 -2.89 11.93 15.62
C HIS A 62 -3.91 11.63 14.52
N MET A 63 -4.90 12.50 14.34
CA MET A 63 -5.88 12.39 13.25
C MET A 63 -5.21 12.45 11.88
N ARG A 64 -4.28 13.38 11.62
CA ARG A 64 -3.59 13.43 10.32
C ARG A 64 -2.78 12.16 10.02
N VAL A 65 -2.13 11.58 11.01
CA VAL A 65 -1.38 10.32 10.84
C VAL A 65 -2.33 9.16 10.55
N PHE A 66 -3.44 9.06 11.31
CA PHE A 66 -4.48 8.06 11.08
C PHE A 66 -5.13 8.19 9.70
N PHE A 67 -5.54 9.41 9.31
CA PHE A 67 -6.13 9.69 8.01
C PHE A 67 -5.18 9.33 6.87
N LYS A 68 -3.87 9.63 6.98
CA LYS A 68 -2.87 9.20 5.98
C LYS A 68 -2.77 7.68 5.87
N ALA A 69 -2.81 6.96 7.00
CA ALA A 69 -2.78 5.50 7.01
C ALA A 69 -4.05 4.90 6.37
N VAL A 70 -5.23 5.43 6.72
CA VAL A 70 -6.51 5.04 6.13
C VAL A 70 -6.53 5.32 4.63
N LEU A 71 -6.09 6.49 4.20
CA LEU A 71 -6.09 6.87 2.79
C LEU A 71 -5.18 5.94 1.96
N ARG A 72 -4.05 5.50 2.52
CA ARG A 72 -3.19 4.50 1.87
C ARG A 72 -3.93 3.18 1.65
N ARG A 73 -4.70 2.72 2.65
CA ARG A 73 -5.55 1.53 2.51
C ARG A 73 -6.65 1.73 1.49
N VAL A 74 -7.30 2.88 1.47
CA VAL A 74 -8.33 3.22 0.47
C VAL A 74 -7.77 3.17 -0.94
N TYR A 75 -6.60 3.75 -1.20
CA TYR A 75 -5.97 3.66 -2.53
C TYR A 75 -5.66 2.21 -2.94
N GLN A 76 -5.22 1.37 -1.99
CA GLN A 76 -4.95 -0.04 -2.26
C GLN A 76 -6.24 -0.80 -2.59
N LEU A 77 -7.31 -0.58 -1.82
CA LEU A 77 -8.63 -1.19 -2.07
C LEU A 77 -9.23 -0.72 -3.38
N LEU A 78 -9.10 0.57 -3.71
CA LEU A 78 -9.58 1.13 -4.97
C LEU A 78 -8.86 0.51 -6.16
N ALA A 79 -7.53 0.32 -6.07
CA ALA A 79 -6.75 -0.32 -7.11
C ALA A 79 -7.13 -1.80 -7.27
N LEU A 80 -7.33 -2.51 -6.16
CA LEU A 80 -7.82 -3.89 -6.19
C LEU A 80 -9.21 -3.97 -6.83
N ALA A 81 -10.12 -3.07 -6.47
CA ALA A 81 -11.45 -2.99 -7.06
C ALA A 81 -11.38 -2.76 -8.58
N LEU A 82 -10.52 -1.87 -9.05
CA LEU A 82 -10.31 -1.66 -10.49
C LEU A 82 -9.82 -2.95 -11.17
N ILE A 83 -8.85 -3.65 -10.59
CA ILE A 83 -8.33 -4.91 -11.15
C ILE A 83 -9.44 -5.94 -11.24
N VAL A 84 -10.24 -6.10 -10.18
CA VAL A 84 -11.38 -7.03 -10.14
C VAL A 84 -12.40 -6.67 -11.22
N VAL A 85 -12.78 -5.39 -11.34
CA VAL A 85 -13.69 -4.91 -12.39
C VAL A 85 -13.12 -5.19 -13.77
N LEU A 86 -11.85 -4.90 -14.04
CA LEU A 86 -11.22 -5.18 -15.32
C LEU A 86 -11.19 -6.67 -15.65
N LEU A 87 -10.93 -7.54 -14.67
CA LEU A 87 -10.99 -8.99 -14.85
C LEU A 87 -12.41 -9.47 -15.16
N LEU A 88 -13.42 -8.90 -14.52
CA LEU A 88 -14.84 -9.17 -14.79
C LEU A 88 -15.25 -8.72 -16.19
N LEU A 89 -14.83 -7.54 -16.64
CA LEU A 89 -15.10 -7.10 -18.01
C LEU A 89 -14.32 -7.92 -19.04
N LEU A 90 -13.08 -8.30 -18.73
CA LEU A 90 -12.29 -9.16 -19.62
C LEU A 90 -12.91 -10.56 -19.74
N SER A 91 -13.39 -11.13 -18.64
CA SER A 91 -14.08 -12.42 -18.66
C SER A 91 -15.41 -12.33 -19.43
N ARG A 92 -16.19 -11.26 -19.24
CA ARG A 92 -17.37 -10.96 -20.07
C ARG A 92 -16.99 -10.89 -21.55
N PHE A 93 -15.95 -10.13 -21.90
CA PHE A 93 -15.49 -9.99 -23.27
C PHE A 93 -15.10 -11.34 -23.87
N ALA A 94 -14.34 -12.16 -23.15
CA ALA A 94 -13.97 -13.50 -23.61
C ALA A 94 -15.20 -14.39 -23.82
N LEU A 95 -16.14 -14.40 -22.86
CA LEU A 95 -17.37 -15.19 -22.97
C LEU A 95 -18.21 -14.77 -24.17
N HIS A 96 -18.36 -13.47 -24.41
CA HIS A 96 -19.06 -12.94 -25.58
C HIS A 96 -18.33 -13.24 -26.89
N PHE A 97 -17.00 -13.11 -26.89
CA PHE A 97 -16.15 -13.38 -28.05
C PHE A 97 -16.31 -14.83 -28.54
N PHE A 98 -16.32 -15.79 -27.61
CA PHE A 98 -16.54 -17.21 -27.90
C PHE A 98 -18.01 -17.62 -28.03
N GLY A 99 -18.97 -16.70 -27.85
CA GLY A 99 -20.41 -17.02 -27.92
C GLY A 99 -20.92 -17.91 -26.78
N ILE A 100 -20.21 -17.96 -25.65
CA ILE A 100 -20.58 -18.76 -24.49
C ILE A 100 -21.62 -17.98 -23.68
N THR A 101 -22.89 -18.38 -23.75
CA THR A 101 -24.00 -17.66 -23.10
C THR A 101 -24.86 -18.52 -22.18
N THR A 102 -24.75 -19.85 -22.26
CA THR A 102 -25.71 -20.79 -21.65
C THR A 102 -25.34 -21.26 -20.25
N SER A 103 -24.14 -20.95 -19.75
CA SER A 103 -23.68 -21.38 -18.43
C SER A 103 -24.19 -20.45 -17.32
N ILE A 104 -24.51 -21.02 -16.15
CA ILE A 104 -24.89 -20.27 -14.93
C ILE A 104 -23.79 -19.28 -14.54
N PHE A 105 -22.53 -19.70 -14.65
CA PHE A 105 -21.37 -18.85 -14.39
C PHE A 105 -21.36 -17.62 -15.29
N THR A 106 -21.65 -17.82 -16.57
CA THR A 106 -21.70 -16.75 -17.56
C THR A 106 -22.84 -15.77 -17.26
N SER A 107 -24.04 -16.27 -16.94
CA SER A 107 -25.16 -15.43 -16.51
C SER A 107 -24.81 -14.56 -15.32
N TRP A 108 -24.12 -15.10 -14.32
CA TRP A 108 -23.69 -14.36 -13.14
C TRP A 108 -22.70 -13.25 -13.47
N ILE A 109 -21.73 -13.51 -14.36
CA ILE A 109 -20.80 -12.49 -14.86
C ILE A 109 -21.56 -11.37 -15.58
N TYR A 110 -22.51 -11.71 -16.46
CA TYR A 110 -23.31 -10.70 -17.16
C TYR A 110 -24.12 -9.85 -16.17
N GLN A 111 -24.74 -10.44 -15.15
CA GLN A 111 -25.50 -9.68 -14.15
C GLN A 111 -24.63 -8.67 -13.38
N ILE A 112 -23.42 -9.06 -12.98
CA ILE A 112 -22.51 -8.18 -12.24
C ILE A 112 -21.95 -7.06 -13.14
N THR A 113 -21.65 -7.39 -14.39
CA THR A 113 -21.02 -6.45 -15.33
C THR A 113 -22.03 -5.55 -16.04
N ASN A 114 -23.30 -5.93 -16.12
CA ASN A 114 -24.34 -5.18 -16.81
C ASN A 114 -24.45 -3.72 -16.33
N PRO A 115 -24.51 -3.39 -15.03
CA PRO A 115 -24.56 -1.99 -14.60
C PRO A 115 -23.37 -1.13 -15.08
N ILE A 116 -22.21 -1.76 -15.31
CA ILE A 116 -20.99 -1.09 -15.77
C ILE A 116 -21.03 -0.85 -17.28
N VAL A 117 -21.59 -1.79 -18.04
CA VAL A 117 -21.67 -1.74 -19.50
C VAL A 117 -22.93 -1.02 -19.99
N TYR A 118 -24.01 -1.03 -19.23
CA TYR A 118 -25.31 -0.42 -19.53
C TYR A 118 -25.26 1.02 -20.05
N PRO A 119 -24.47 1.96 -19.48
CA PRO A 119 -24.41 3.32 -20.01
C PRO A 119 -23.78 3.41 -21.42
N PHE A 120 -23.11 2.36 -21.88
CA PHE A 120 -22.52 2.26 -23.21
C PHE A 120 -23.33 1.35 -24.14
N ASP A 121 -24.42 0.75 -23.64
CA ASP A 121 -25.23 -0.17 -24.41
C ASP A 121 -25.83 0.54 -25.63
N ASN A 122 -25.84 -0.14 -26.78
CA ASN A 122 -26.23 0.40 -28.09
C ASN A 122 -25.33 1.51 -28.69
N LEU A 123 -24.18 1.87 -28.08
CA LEU A 123 -23.25 2.80 -28.73
C LEU A 123 -22.61 2.17 -29.97
N VAL A 124 -22.30 0.87 -29.91
CA VAL A 124 -21.70 0.12 -31.01
C VAL A 124 -22.36 -1.24 -31.08
N ALA A 125 -22.86 -1.61 -32.26
CA ALA A 125 -23.38 -2.95 -32.48
C ALA A 125 -22.22 -3.97 -32.45
N PRO A 126 -22.40 -5.17 -31.87
CA PRO A 126 -21.37 -6.21 -31.90
C PRO A 126 -20.98 -6.55 -33.34
N ILE A 127 -19.68 -6.65 -33.60
CA ILE A 127 -19.15 -6.92 -34.93
C ILE A 127 -18.90 -8.42 -35.06
N PRO A 128 -19.63 -9.15 -35.93
CA PRO A 128 -19.37 -10.56 -36.17
C PRO A 128 -18.09 -10.73 -37.02
N TYR A 129 -17.24 -11.69 -36.65
CA TYR A 129 -16.01 -12.01 -37.37
C TYR A 129 -15.72 -13.51 -37.30
N ASN A 130 -15.84 -14.24 -38.43
CA ASN A 130 -15.51 -15.67 -38.54
C ASN A 130 -16.07 -16.57 -37.41
N GLY A 131 -17.33 -16.36 -37.02
CA GLY A 131 -17.99 -17.13 -35.94
C GLY A 131 -17.73 -16.61 -34.52
N PHE A 132 -16.88 -15.58 -34.37
CA PHE A 132 -16.69 -14.82 -33.13
C PHE A 132 -17.53 -13.54 -33.15
N SER A 133 -17.85 -13.00 -31.97
CA SER A 133 -18.55 -11.72 -31.84
C SER A 133 -17.74 -10.74 -31.00
N ILE A 134 -17.21 -9.70 -31.62
CA ILE A 134 -16.43 -8.67 -30.94
C ILE A 134 -17.39 -7.66 -30.30
N ASP A 135 -17.45 -7.67 -28.97
CA ASP A 135 -18.21 -6.70 -28.19
C ASP A 135 -17.35 -5.47 -27.88
N VAL A 136 -17.40 -4.49 -28.79
CA VAL A 136 -16.70 -3.20 -28.66
C VAL A 136 -17.21 -2.43 -27.45
N THR A 137 -18.48 -2.59 -27.08
CA THR A 137 -19.10 -1.91 -25.95
C THR A 137 -18.42 -2.31 -24.63
N THR A 138 -18.09 -3.58 -24.45
CA THR A 138 -17.34 -4.05 -23.27
C THR A 138 -15.93 -3.45 -23.23
N ILE A 139 -15.26 -3.27 -24.37
CA ILE A 139 -13.95 -2.61 -24.43
C ILE A 139 -14.05 -1.13 -24.02
N ILE A 140 -15.06 -0.41 -24.54
CA ILE A 140 -15.33 0.98 -24.18
C ILE A 140 -15.60 1.10 -22.67
N ALA A 141 -16.41 0.20 -22.11
CA ALA A 141 -16.72 0.18 -20.68
C ALA A 141 -15.46 -0.07 -19.82
N ALA A 142 -14.51 -0.89 -20.29
CA ALA A 142 -13.24 -1.11 -19.60
C ALA A 142 -12.37 0.15 -19.58
N ILE A 143 -12.26 0.84 -20.72
CA ILE A 143 -11.54 2.12 -20.82
C ILE A 143 -12.20 3.18 -19.93
N ALA A 144 -13.54 3.29 -19.98
CA ALA A 144 -14.29 4.21 -19.16
C ALA A 144 -14.10 3.93 -17.66
N SER A 145 -14.05 2.65 -17.25
CA SER A 145 -13.79 2.26 -15.86
C SER A 145 -12.42 2.74 -15.38
N ILE A 146 -11.39 2.67 -16.24
CA ILE A 146 -10.05 3.21 -15.94
C ILE A 146 -10.13 4.73 -15.78
N VAL A 147 -10.80 5.44 -16.69
CA VAL A 147 -10.97 6.89 -16.62
C VAL A 147 -11.67 7.31 -15.33
N VAL A 148 -12.78 6.65 -14.98
CA VAL A 148 -13.52 6.90 -13.73
C VAL A 148 -12.61 6.67 -12.53
N PHE A 149 -11.84 5.58 -12.51
CA PHE A 149 -10.88 5.33 -11.44
C PHE A 149 -9.82 6.43 -11.32
N LEU A 150 -9.28 6.92 -12.45
CA LEU A 150 -8.31 8.01 -12.46
C LEU A 150 -8.91 9.31 -11.91
N VAL A 151 -10.16 9.62 -12.28
CA VAL A 151 -10.91 10.77 -11.78
C VAL A 151 -11.13 10.65 -10.28
N VAL A 152 -11.64 9.52 -9.79
CA VAL A 152 -11.85 9.26 -8.35
C VAL A 152 -10.53 9.36 -7.58
N ARG A 153 -9.47 8.74 -8.10
CA ARG A 153 -8.13 8.82 -7.50
C ARG A 153 -7.62 10.26 -7.44
N ARG A 154 -7.84 11.05 -8.49
CA ARG A 154 -7.44 12.47 -8.53
C ARG A 154 -8.26 13.30 -7.55
N LEU A 155 -9.57 13.08 -7.45
CA LEU A 155 -10.44 13.76 -6.50
C LEU A 155 -10.05 13.43 -5.05
N LEU A 156 -9.79 12.16 -4.74
CA LEU A 156 -9.29 11.75 -3.42
C LEU A 156 -7.95 12.40 -3.10
N ARG A 157 -7.05 12.52 -4.09
CA ARG A 157 -5.79 13.23 -3.92
C ARG A 157 -5.99 14.71 -3.68
N ILE A 158 -6.91 15.39 -4.36
CA ILE A 158 -7.18 16.82 -4.15
C ILE A 158 -7.83 17.07 -2.79
N LEU A 159 -8.79 16.21 -2.40
CA LEU A 159 -9.54 16.39 -1.15
C LEU A 159 -8.68 16.13 0.10
N PHE A 160 -7.79 15.14 0.05
CA PHE A 160 -7.00 14.72 1.21
C PHE A 160 -5.50 15.01 1.07
N GLY A 161 -5.04 15.39 -0.12
CA GLY A 161 -3.68 15.82 -0.39
C GLY A 161 -3.64 17.33 -0.59
N LYS A 162 -3.18 18.01 0.46
CA LYS A 162 -2.46 19.27 0.29
C LYS A 162 -1.01 18.92 -0.03
#